data_AF-A0A0B4RAF4-F1
#
_entry.id   AF-A0A0B4RAF4-F1
#
_cell.length_a   1.000
_cell.length_b   1.000
_cell.length_c   1.000
_cell.angle_alpha   90.00
_cell.angle_beta   90.00
_cell.angle_gamma   90.00
#
_symmetry.space_group_name_H-M   'P 1'
#
loop_
_entity.id
_entity.type
_entity.pdbx_description
1 polymer ?
#
loop_
_entity_poly.entity_id
_entity_poly.type
_entity_poly.pdbx_seq_one_letter_code
_entity_poly.pdbx_strand_id
1 'polypeptide(L)'
;MINKKFNFILATGLLSLAACSQEQPVTEEPAEPVSEEQQSATEEPEEEPAQESAPEAMSGTASKLLSKGETTSFVFNEAGEFSIFCEPHPDMQMKVIVEEGAEAMDQLEVDIADYAFSEESITVAPGTTIVWTNQDQVQHNVALK
;
A
#
# COMPACT_ATOMS: atom_id res chain seq x y z
N MET A 1 -33.38 -6.90 -17.74
CA MET A 1 -33.75 -8.26 -18.19
C MET A 1 -33.20 -9.23 -17.16
N ILE A 2 -34.08 -9.78 -16.32
CA ILE A 2 -33.72 -10.71 -15.23
C ILE A 2 -33.77 -12.12 -15.80
N ASN A 3 -32.65 -12.85 -15.75
CA ASN A 3 -32.63 -14.30 -15.95
C ASN A 3 -31.95 -14.95 -14.75
N LYS A 4 -32.78 -15.50 -13.88
CA LYS A 4 -32.43 -16.23 -12.67
C LYS A 4 -32.83 -17.68 -12.91
N LYS A 5 -31.88 -18.62 -12.99
CA LYS A 5 -32.15 -20.05 -12.82
C LYS A 5 -31.03 -20.72 -12.05
N PHE A 6 -31.38 -21.01 -10.79
CA PHE A 6 -30.76 -21.89 -9.84
C PHE A 6 -30.41 -23.26 -10.44
N ASN A 7 -29.28 -23.83 -10.02
CA ASN A 7 -29.15 -25.28 -9.96
C ASN A 7 -28.49 -25.65 -8.61
N PHE A 8 -29.26 -26.36 -7.79
CA PHE A 8 -28.92 -26.86 -6.47
C PHE A 8 -28.68 -28.37 -6.66
N ILE A 9 -27.50 -28.88 -6.28
CA ILE A 9 -27.26 -30.33 -6.19
C ILE A 9 -26.71 -30.63 -4.79
N LEU A 10 -27.44 -31.51 -4.11
CA LEU A 10 -27.26 -31.99 -2.76
C LEU A 10 -26.33 -33.22 -2.72
N ALA A 11 -25.61 -33.31 -1.59
CA ALA A 11 -25.42 -34.52 -0.78
C ALA A 11 -24.33 -35.56 -1.15
N THR A 12 -23.43 -35.70 -0.17
CA THR A 12 -23.01 -36.94 0.56
C THR A 12 -21.90 -37.85 0.01
N GLY A 13 -21.02 -38.22 0.95
CA GLY A 13 -20.12 -39.38 0.92
C GLY A 13 -18.65 -38.97 0.79
N LEU A 14 -17.68 -39.50 1.53
CA LEU A 14 -17.62 -40.65 2.42
C LEU A 14 -16.32 -40.53 3.24
N LEU A 15 -16.39 -40.87 4.52
CA LEU A 15 -15.29 -40.98 5.47
C LEU A 15 -14.38 -42.17 5.09
N SER A 16 -13.08 -41.94 4.93
CA SER A 16 -12.07 -43.02 4.92
C SER A 16 -10.91 -42.67 5.84
N LEU A 17 -10.91 -43.32 7.00
CA LEU A 17 -9.76 -43.51 7.87
C LEU A 17 -8.91 -44.66 7.31
N ALA A 18 -7.64 -44.41 7.05
CA ALA A 18 -6.63 -45.46 6.99
C ALA A 18 -5.43 -44.99 7.81
N ALA A 19 -5.39 -45.45 9.05
CA ALA A 19 -4.18 -45.50 9.85
C ALA A 19 -3.27 -46.61 9.30
N CYS A 20 -1.97 -46.35 9.22
CA CYS A 20 -0.98 -47.41 9.34
C CYS A 20 0.25 -46.85 10.06
N SER A 21 0.44 -47.37 11.27
CA SER A 21 1.60 -47.23 12.12
C SER A 21 2.85 -47.83 11.46
N GLN A 22 3.96 -47.12 11.51
CA GLN A 22 5.29 -47.71 11.71
C GLN A 22 6.08 -46.82 12.67
N GLU A 23 6.12 -47.27 13.91
CA GLU A 23 7.07 -46.87 14.94
C GLU A 23 8.44 -47.50 14.62
N GLN A 24 9.55 -46.79 14.90
CA GLN A 24 10.85 -47.24 15.47
C GLN A 24 12.04 -46.30 15.08
N PRO A 25 13.17 -46.27 15.82
CA PRO A 25 13.39 -45.30 16.89
C PRO A 25 14.71 -44.49 16.78
N VAL A 26 14.75 -43.39 17.56
CA VAL A 26 15.88 -42.73 18.25
C VAL A 26 17.28 -42.77 17.61
N THR A 27 17.77 -41.57 17.27
CA THR A 27 19.08 -41.09 17.75
C THR A 27 18.96 -39.60 18.12
N GLU A 28 18.99 -39.31 19.42
CA GLU A 28 19.42 -38.02 20.00
C GLU A 28 20.89 -37.79 19.60
N GLU A 29 21.38 -36.60 19.26
CA GLU A 29 21.70 -35.42 20.10
C GLU A 29 22.52 -34.45 19.20
N PRO A 30 22.91 -33.22 19.57
CA PRO A 30 22.30 -32.24 20.47
C PRO A 30 21.96 -30.92 19.75
N ALA A 31 21.24 -30.08 20.48
CA ALA A 31 20.91 -28.70 20.17
C ALA A 31 22.12 -27.76 20.16
N GLU A 32 22.08 -26.79 19.25
CA GLU A 32 22.61 -25.44 19.47
C GLU A 32 21.46 -24.46 19.16
N PRO A 33 21.23 -23.43 20.00
CA PRO A 33 19.96 -22.74 20.10
C PRO A 33 19.73 -21.75 18.95
N VAL A 34 18.60 -21.89 18.27
CA VAL A 34 17.93 -20.75 17.63
C VAL A 34 17.03 -20.13 18.71
N SER A 35 17.60 -19.21 19.48
CA SER A 35 16.84 -18.19 20.21
C SER A 35 16.94 -16.93 19.35
N GLU A 36 15.93 -16.59 18.57
CA GLU A 36 14.81 -15.77 19.06
C GLU A 36 15.29 -14.69 20.02
N GLU A 37 16.04 -13.72 19.51
CA GLU A 37 16.22 -12.44 20.17
C GLU A 37 15.80 -11.32 19.23
N GLN A 38 14.55 -10.91 19.47
CA GLN A 38 14.11 -9.52 19.42
C GLN A 38 13.96 -8.90 18.03
N GLN A 39 12.94 -9.39 17.33
CA GLN A 39 12.04 -8.46 16.66
C GLN A 39 11.29 -7.70 17.75
N SER A 40 11.90 -6.63 18.25
CA SER A 40 11.19 -5.62 19.01
C SER A 40 10.23 -4.96 18.03
N ALA A 41 9.02 -5.52 17.97
CA ALA A 41 7.83 -4.76 17.70
C ALA A 41 7.88 -3.56 18.66
N THR A 42 8.38 -2.44 18.13
CA THR A 42 7.92 -1.17 18.65
C THR A 42 6.52 -1.09 18.09
N GLU A 43 5.55 -1.47 18.94
CA GLU A 43 4.18 -0.99 18.82
C GLU A 43 4.28 0.54 18.88
N GLU A 44 4.55 1.14 17.72
CA GLU A 44 4.19 2.52 17.50
C GLU A 44 2.67 2.47 17.30
N PRO A 45 1.89 3.19 18.14
CA PRO A 45 0.46 3.05 18.14
C PRO A 45 -0.07 3.24 16.73
N GLU A 46 -1.03 2.40 16.36
CA GLU A 46 -1.99 2.71 15.30
C GLU A 46 -2.73 3.99 15.73
N GLU A 47 -2.08 5.15 15.55
CA GLU A 47 -2.79 6.41 15.46
C GLU A 47 -3.54 6.34 14.14
N GLU A 48 -4.83 6.04 14.22
CA GLU A 48 -5.78 6.49 13.22
C GLU A 48 -5.42 7.93 12.85
N PRO A 49 -5.22 8.30 11.57
CA PRO A 49 -5.06 9.69 11.26
C PRO A 49 -6.46 10.32 11.41
N ALA A 50 -6.71 10.81 12.62
CA ALA A 50 -7.46 12.02 12.82
C ALA A 50 -6.99 13.05 11.78
N GLN A 51 -7.92 13.82 11.26
CA GLN A 51 -7.69 14.84 10.25
C GLN A 51 -6.78 15.95 10.81
N GLU A 52 -5.50 15.68 10.89
CA GLU A 52 -4.43 16.64 10.97
C GLU A 52 -4.10 17.02 9.53
N SER A 53 -4.09 18.31 9.23
CA SER A 53 -3.87 18.82 7.87
C SER A 53 -2.66 18.13 7.26
N ALA A 54 -2.87 17.46 6.12
CA ALA A 54 -1.82 16.73 5.43
C ALA A 54 -0.56 17.61 5.26
N PRO A 55 0.65 17.04 5.35
CA PRO A 55 1.89 17.82 5.23
C PRO A 55 1.94 18.55 3.89
N GLU A 56 2.57 19.73 3.88
CA GLU A 56 2.72 20.50 2.65
C GLU A 56 3.69 19.80 1.68
N ALA A 57 3.33 19.82 0.40
CA ALA A 57 4.16 19.36 -0.69
C ALA A 57 5.33 20.34 -0.90
N MET A 58 6.56 19.88 -0.68
CA MET A 58 7.78 20.63 -0.95
C MET A 58 8.83 19.69 -1.55
N SER A 59 9.74 20.24 -2.35
CA SER A 59 10.91 19.49 -2.83
C SER A 59 11.73 18.96 -1.65
N GLY A 60 12.10 17.68 -1.72
CA GLY A 60 12.81 16.97 -0.65
C GLY A 60 11.91 16.29 0.38
N THR A 61 10.59 16.47 0.31
CA THR A 61 9.64 15.74 1.17
C THR A 61 9.40 14.33 0.61
N ALA A 62 9.35 13.34 1.50
CA ALA A 62 9.03 11.96 1.15
C ALA A 62 8.16 11.30 2.22
N SER A 63 7.26 10.42 1.79
CA SER A 63 6.51 9.54 2.69
C SER A 63 7.39 8.36 3.15
N LYS A 64 6.93 7.68 4.21
CA LYS A 64 7.38 6.31 4.51
C LYS A 64 7.05 5.36 3.34
N LEU A 65 7.65 4.17 3.37
CA LEU A 65 7.20 3.06 2.52
C LEU A 65 5.77 2.64 2.91
N LEU A 66 4.92 2.54 1.90
CA LEU A 66 3.52 2.18 1.97
C LEU A 66 3.37 0.71 1.58
N SER A 67 2.81 -0.08 2.48
CA SER A 67 2.32 -1.42 2.20
C SER A 67 1.02 -1.37 1.39
N LYS A 68 0.56 -2.52 0.90
CA LYS A 68 -0.72 -2.57 0.19
C LYS A 68 -1.86 -2.01 1.04
N GLY A 69 -2.62 -1.09 0.46
CA GLY A 69 -3.76 -0.40 1.06
C GLY A 69 -3.36 0.76 1.95
N GLU A 70 -2.07 0.96 2.25
CA GLU A 70 -1.63 2.14 2.97
C GLU A 70 -1.67 3.38 2.07
N THR A 71 -1.98 4.51 2.69
CA THR A 71 -2.14 5.79 2.03
C THR A 71 -1.15 6.82 2.58
N THR A 72 -0.73 7.75 1.74
CA THR A 72 -0.08 9.00 2.15
C THR A 72 -0.72 10.18 1.44
N SER A 73 -0.54 11.39 1.97
CA SER A 73 -1.12 12.58 1.36
C SER A 73 -0.23 13.80 1.53
N PHE A 74 -0.30 14.70 0.55
CA PHE A 74 0.37 16.00 0.58
C PHE A 74 -0.55 17.10 0.06
N VAL A 75 -0.48 18.29 0.66
CA VAL A 75 -1.22 19.48 0.20
C VAL A 75 -0.34 20.33 -0.70
N PHE A 76 -0.84 20.66 -1.88
CA PHE A 76 -0.11 21.44 -2.89
C PHE A 76 -0.56 22.90 -2.85
N ASN A 77 0.09 23.70 -2.02
CA ASN A 77 -0.25 25.12 -1.83
C ASN A 77 0.51 26.08 -2.77
N GLU A 78 1.69 25.69 -3.24
CA GLU A 78 2.54 26.54 -4.07
C GLU A 78 2.39 26.21 -5.56
N ALA A 79 2.12 27.23 -6.38
CA ALA A 79 2.08 27.09 -7.83
C ALA A 79 3.45 26.68 -8.38
N GLY A 80 3.49 25.68 -9.26
CA GLY A 80 4.75 25.13 -9.78
C GLY A 80 4.61 23.72 -10.33
N GLU A 81 5.73 23.17 -10.80
CA GLU A 81 5.82 21.77 -11.22
C GLU A 81 6.59 20.97 -10.17
N PHE A 82 5.95 19.91 -9.66
CA PHE A 82 6.54 18.97 -8.72
C PHE A 82 6.72 17.65 -9.43
N SER A 83 7.94 17.11 -9.38
CA SER A 83 8.18 15.78 -9.89
C SER A 83 8.09 14.78 -8.75
N ILE A 84 7.16 13.85 -8.87
CA ILE A 84 6.91 12.83 -7.87
C ILE A 84 7.58 11.54 -8.33
N PHE A 85 8.23 10.82 -7.42
CA PHE A 85 8.91 9.58 -7.73
C PHE A 85 8.86 8.60 -6.55
N CYS A 86 9.15 7.33 -6.83
CA CYS A 86 9.38 6.31 -5.81
C CYS A 86 10.89 6.22 -5.52
N GLU A 87 11.32 6.37 -4.27
CA GLU A 87 12.75 6.36 -3.91
C GLU A 87 13.49 5.04 -4.22
N PRO A 88 12.97 3.85 -3.88
CA PRO A 88 13.65 2.59 -4.21
C PRO A 88 13.70 2.31 -5.71
N HIS A 89 12.84 2.95 -6.51
CA HIS A 89 12.77 2.77 -7.96
C HIS A 89 12.54 4.13 -8.66
N PRO A 90 13.58 4.97 -8.81
CA PRO A 90 13.44 6.36 -9.28
C PRO A 90 12.89 6.53 -10.70
N ASP A 91 12.78 5.46 -11.48
CA ASP A 91 12.17 5.48 -12.82
C ASP A 91 10.63 5.55 -12.76
N MET A 92 10.02 5.13 -11.64
CA MET A 92 8.59 5.33 -11.38
C MET A 92 8.36 6.79 -11.03
N GLN A 93 7.78 7.55 -11.96
CA GLN A 93 7.61 9.00 -11.85
C GLN A 93 6.23 9.45 -12.32
N MET A 94 5.76 10.55 -11.75
CA MET A 94 4.65 11.35 -12.27
C MET A 94 4.94 12.83 -12.06
N LYS A 95 4.14 13.69 -12.69
CA LYS A 95 4.21 15.15 -12.49
C LYS A 95 2.93 15.69 -11.86
N VAL A 96 3.08 16.57 -10.88
CA VAL A 96 1.99 17.42 -10.37
C VAL A 96 2.27 18.85 -10.79
N ILE A 97 1.33 19.46 -11.48
CA ILE A 97 1.39 20.86 -11.91
C ILE A 97 0.34 21.63 -11.10
N VAL A 98 0.77 22.65 -10.38
CA VAL A 98 -0.10 23.49 -9.56
C VAL A 98 -0.28 24.85 -10.24
N GLU A 99 -1.50 25.19 -10.62
CA GLU A 99 -1.84 26.40 -11.37
C GLU A 99 -3.06 27.12 -10.75
N GLU A 100 -2.95 28.43 -10.52
CA GLU A 100 -4.00 29.30 -9.96
C GLU A 100 -5.33 29.32 -10.76
N GLY A 101 -5.33 28.82 -11.99
CA GLY A 101 -6.50 28.72 -12.87
C GLY A 101 -6.98 27.31 -13.14
N ALA A 102 -6.37 26.30 -12.51
CA ALA A 102 -6.81 24.91 -12.62
C ALA A 102 -8.11 24.68 -11.82
N GLU A 103 -8.76 23.55 -12.09
CA GLU A 103 -9.96 23.16 -11.37
C GLU A 103 -9.65 23.00 -9.88
N ALA A 104 -10.41 23.73 -9.04
CA ALA A 104 -10.29 23.62 -7.60
C ALA A 104 -11.01 22.37 -7.11
N MET A 105 -10.28 21.52 -6.41
CA MET A 105 -10.81 20.34 -5.73
C MET A 105 -10.15 20.23 -4.36
N ASP A 106 -10.92 19.84 -3.35
CA ASP A 106 -10.38 19.68 -2.01
C ASP A 106 -9.38 18.51 -1.97
N GLN A 107 -9.70 17.43 -2.69
CA GLN A 107 -8.94 16.18 -2.68
C GLN A 107 -8.95 15.48 -4.05
N LEU A 108 -7.81 14.90 -4.41
CA LEU A 108 -7.63 14.02 -5.56
C LEU A 108 -6.99 12.70 -5.12
N GLU A 109 -7.52 11.58 -5.58
CA GLU A 109 -6.95 10.24 -5.32
C GLU A 109 -6.12 9.77 -6.51
N VAL A 110 -4.95 9.18 -6.23
CA VAL A 110 -4.06 8.58 -7.22
C VAL A 110 -3.66 7.19 -6.71
N ASP A 111 -3.83 6.16 -7.53
CA ASP A 111 -3.39 4.82 -7.16
C ASP A 111 -1.91 4.62 -7.54
N ILE A 112 -1.20 3.83 -6.75
CA ILE A 112 0.08 3.23 -7.12
C ILE A 112 -0.21 1.76 -7.41
N ALA A 113 -0.13 1.37 -8.68
CA ALA A 113 -0.47 0.03 -9.14
C ALA A 113 0.36 -0.33 -10.36
N ASP A 114 0.57 -1.63 -10.60
CA ASP A 114 1.32 -2.13 -11.75
C ASP A 114 2.72 -1.50 -11.85
N TYR A 115 3.37 -1.25 -10.71
CA TYR A 115 4.67 -0.60 -10.56
C TYR A 115 4.73 0.85 -11.08
N ALA A 116 3.60 1.54 -11.13
CA ALA A 116 3.48 2.92 -11.61
C ALA A 116 2.54 3.74 -10.73
N PHE A 117 2.70 5.07 -10.78
CA PHE A 117 1.60 5.97 -10.43
C PHE A 117 0.54 5.87 -11.53
N SER A 118 -0.74 5.85 -11.17
CA SER A 118 -1.84 5.66 -12.14
C SER A 118 -1.95 6.78 -13.16
N GLU A 119 -1.42 7.95 -12.84
CA GLU A 119 -1.37 9.13 -13.71
C GLU A 119 0.08 9.53 -13.99
N GLU A 120 0.40 9.83 -15.25
CA GLU A 120 1.74 10.36 -15.62
C GLU A 120 1.88 11.85 -15.27
N SER A 121 0.78 12.60 -15.36
CA SER A 121 0.75 14.04 -15.08
C SER A 121 -0.65 14.48 -14.67
N ILE A 122 -0.74 15.30 -13.63
CA ILE A 122 -1.99 15.93 -13.18
C ILE A 122 -1.79 17.44 -13.01
N THR A 123 -2.85 18.20 -13.23
CA THR A 123 -2.89 19.66 -13.01
C THR A 123 -3.98 19.97 -12.00
N VAL A 124 -3.63 20.69 -10.92
CA VAL A 124 -4.52 20.98 -9.80
C VAL A 124 -4.41 22.45 -9.37
N ALA A 125 -5.45 22.99 -8.74
CA ALA A 125 -5.37 24.32 -8.14
C ALA A 125 -4.57 24.30 -6.82
N PRO A 126 -3.97 25.44 -6.41
CA PRO A 126 -3.41 25.58 -5.08
C PRO A 126 -4.40 25.18 -3.97
N GLY A 127 -3.91 24.50 -2.94
CA GLY A 127 -4.70 23.98 -1.83
C GLY A 127 -5.23 22.55 -2.04
N THR A 128 -5.03 21.95 -3.21
CA THR A 128 -5.47 20.58 -3.47
C THR A 128 -4.67 19.59 -2.65
N THR A 129 -5.35 18.69 -1.94
CA THR A 129 -4.72 17.54 -1.28
C THR A 129 -4.69 16.36 -2.23
N ILE A 130 -3.51 15.82 -2.52
CA ILE A 130 -3.41 14.58 -3.29
C ILE A 130 -3.16 13.44 -2.32
N VAL A 131 -3.94 12.36 -2.48
CA VAL A 131 -3.85 11.14 -1.67
C VAL A 131 -3.43 10.00 -2.57
N TRP A 132 -2.31 9.38 -2.22
CA TRP A 132 -1.81 8.20 -2.91
C TRP A 132 -2.12 6.95 -2.12
N THR A 133 -2.64 5.92 -2.79
CA THR A 133 -2.88 4.60 -2.20
C THR A 133 -2.03 3.56 -2.90
N ASN A 134 -1.26 2.76 -2.15
CA ASN A 134 -0.55 1.64 -2.75
C ASN A 134 -1.48 0.43 -2.95
N GLN A 135 -1.71 0.01 -4.19
CA GLN A 135 -2.51 -1.17 -4.53
C GLN A 135 -1.66 -2.43 -4.79
N ASP A 136 -0.35 -2.24 -4.98
CA ASP A 136 0.60 -3.31 -5.23
C ASP A 136 0.98 -4.08 -3.96
N GLN A 137 1.43 -5.33 -4.12
CA GLN A 137 2.01 -6.09 -3.00
C GLN A 137 3.40 -5.57 -2.60
N VAL A 138 4.12 -5.00 -3.58
CA VAL A 138 5.43 -4.39 -3.35
C VAL A 138 5.21 -3.05 -2.66
N GLN A 139 6.12 -2.69 -1.76
CA GLN A 139 6.05 -1.40 -1.08
C GLN A 139 6.54 -0.28 -2.00
N HIS A 140 5.84 0.85 -1.94
CA HIS A 140 6.16 2.06 -2.68
C HIS A 140 6.14 3.26 -1.74
N ASN A 141 6.74 4.36 -2.14
CA ASN A 141 6.55 5.64 -1.46
C ASN A 141 6.32 6.77 -2.46
N VAL A 142 6.00 7.94 -1.92
CA VAL A 142 5.80 9.18 -2.65
C VAL A 142 6.87 10.15 -2.19
N ALA A 143 7.80 10.49 -3.07
CA ALA A 143 8.84 11.48 -2.83
C ALA A 143 8.79 12.60 -3.86
N LEU A 144 9.08 13.82 -3.42
CA LEU A 144 9.03 15.03 -4.21
C LEU A 144 10.47 15.53 -4.46
N LYS A 145 10.82 15.79 -5.72
CA LYS A 145 12.06 16.48 -6.09
C LYS A 145 11.76 17.85 -6.68
#